data_AF-A0A178MVS3-F1
#
_entry.id   AF-A0A178MVS3-F1
#
_cell.length_a   1.000
_cell.length_b   1.000
_cell.length_c   1.000
_cell.angle_alpha   90.00
_cell.angle_beta   90.00
_cell.angle_gamma   90.00
#
_symmetry.space_group_name_H-M   'P 1'
#
loop_
_entity.id
_entity.type
_entity.pdbx_description
1 polymer ?
#
loop_
_entity_poly.entity_id
_entity_poly.type
_entity_poly.pdbx_seq_one_letter_code
_entity_poly.pdbx_strand_id
1 'polypeptide(L)'
;MPNKIEWSEELLVNVTAIDCDHQKLFVLMNDIFSTAHHGAAAINTAIGALCSYTKEHFAREQESMRRADYPALSAHTYEHEHLVFQLESMINRLMEVGPDAVDEALASFLEEWLTSHILKFDMEYAAYLRKSGQKG
;
A
#
# COMPACT_ATOMS: atom_id res chain seq x y z
N MET A 1 -8.11 15.28 -15.05
CA MET A 1 -7.28 14.87 -13.90
C MET A 1 -7.42 13.37 -13.80
N PRO A 2 -6.33 12.61 -13.54
CA PRO A 2 -6.46 11.17 -13.35
C PRO A 2 -7.51 10.90 -12.26
N ASN A 3 -8.32 9.87 -12.47
CA ASN A 3 -9.38 9.50 -11.53
C ASN A 3 -8.75 9.24 -10.16
N LYS A 4 -9.43 9.74 -9.12
CA LYS A 4 -9.09 9.48 -7.73
C LYS A 4 -9.13 7.97 -7.49
N ILE A 5 -8.12 7.43 -6.80
CA ILE A 5 -8.14 6.04 -6.35
C ILE A 5 -9.11 5.97 -5.16
N GLU A 6 -10.19 5.21 -5.31
CA GLU A 6 -11.29 5.20 -4.33
C GLU A 6 -11.17 4.04 -3.35
N TRP A 7 -11.21 4.36 -2.05
CA TRP A 7 -11.40 3.35 -1.02
C TRP A 7 -12.82 2.78 -1.10
N SER A 8 -12.95 1.46 -0.98
CA SER A 8 -14.23 0.75 -0.91
C SER A 8 -14.33 -0.04 0.40
N GLU A 9 -15.54 -0.14 0.97
CA GLU A 9 -15.80 -1.00 2.13
C GLU A 9 -15.54 -2.49 1.84
N GLU A 10 -15.50 -2.90 0.57
CA GLU A 10 -15.13 -4.26 0.16
C GLU A 10 -13.68 -4.63 0.52
N LEU A 11 -12.83 -3.62 0.78
CA LEU A 11 -11.44 -3.77 1.19
C LEU A 11 -11.27 -3.89 2.71
N LEU A 12 -12.36 -3.83 3.49
CA LEU A 12 -12.29 -3.98 4.93
C LEU A 12 -11.90 -5.41 5.31
N VAL A 13 -10.73 -5.55 5.90
CA VAL A 13 -10.26 -6.82 6.46
C VAL A 13 -10.82 -7.06 7.86
N ASN A 14 -11.52 -6.09 8.46
CA ASN A 14 -12.14 -6.17 9.79
C ASN A 14 -11.11 -6.34 10.92
N VAL A 15 -9.99 -5.63 10.80
CA VAL A 15 -8.97 -5.47 11.84
C VAL A 15 -8.63 -3.99 11.86
N THR A 16 -9.15 -3.26 12.85
CA THR A 16 -9.15 -1.79 12.86
C THR A 16 -7.78 -1.17 12.59
N ALA A 17 -6.70 -1.72 13.15
CA ALA A 17 -5.36 -1.21 12.92
C ALA A 17 -4.93 -1.33 11.44
N ILE A 18 -5.22 -2.48 10.81
CA ILE A 18 -4.91 -2.76 9.40
C ILE A 18 -5.80 -1.91 8.49
N ASP A 19 -7.11 -1.85 8.76
CA ASP A 19 -8.05 -1.04 7.98
C ASP A 19 -7.68 0.45 8.00
N CYS A 20 -7.22 0.98 9.14
CA CYS A 20 -6.73 2.35 9.24
C CYS A 20 -5.46 2.58 8.40
N ASP A 21 -4.54 1.62 8.39
CA ASP A 21 -3.34 1.69 7.56
C ASP A 21 -3.68 1.67 6.07
N HIS A 22 -4.57 0.79 5.64
CA HIS A 22 -5.02 0.72 4.24
C HIS A 22 -5.67 2.02 3.80
N GLN A 23 -6.61 2.56 4.59
CA GLN A 23 -7.22 3.86 4.29
C GLN A 23 -6.18 4.98 4.18
N LYS A 24 -5.16 4.97 5.04
CA LYS A 24 -4.07 5.95 4.98
C LYS A 24 -3.22 5.80 3.72
N LEU A 25 -2.95 4.58 3.27
CA LEU A 25 -2.24 4.33 2.00
C LEU A 25 -3.02 4.87 0.80
N PHE A 26 -4.34 4.67 0.74
CA PHE A 26 -5.19 5.27 -0.30
C PHE A 26 -5.14 6.81 -0.30
N VAL A 27 -5.08 7.44 0.88
CA VAL A 27 -4.88 8.90 0.99
C VAL A 27 -3.52 9.30 0.41
N LEU A 28 -2.44 8.63 0.81
CA LEU A 28 -1.09 8.93 0.34
C LEU A 28 -0.92 8.73 -1.18
N MET A 29 -1.58 7.72 -1.74
CA MET A 29 -1.62 7.54 -3.20
C MET A 29 -2.30 8.71 -3.89
N ASN A 30 -3.46 9.16 -3.38
CA ASN A 30 -4.17 10.32 -3.92
C ASN A 30 -3.38 11.63 -3.77
N ASP A 31 -2.55 11.75 -2.73
CA ASP A 31 -1.69 12.91 -2.53
C ASP A 31 -0.68 13.09 -3.68
N ILE A 32 -0.20 12.00 -4.30
CA ILE A 32 0.69 12.05 -5.49
C ILE A 32 0.00 12.81 -6.63
N PHE A 33 -1.25 12.47 -6.93
CA PHE A 33 -2.00 13.09 -8.02
C PHE A 33 -2.38 14.54 -7.71
N SER A 34 -2.73 14.85 -6.46
CA SER A 34 -3.05 16.22 -6.04
C SER A 34 -1.83 17.16 -6.06
N THR A 35 -0.63 16.62 -5.83
CA THR A 35 0.62 17.38 -5.80
C THR A 35 1.27 17.53 -7.18
N ALA A 36 0.77 16.85 -8.21
CA ALA A 36 1.34 16.85 -9.56
C ALA A 36 1.53 18.26 -10.15
N HIS A 37 0.57 19.15 -9.92
CA HIS A 37 0.60 20.54 -10.40
C HIS A 37 1.60 21.45 -9.67
N HIS A 38 2.18 20.98 -8.56
CA HIS A 38 3.15 21.72 -7.74
C HIS A 38 4.60 21.43 -8.14
N GLY A 39 4.83 20.60 -9.16
CA GLY A 39 6.14 20.29 -9.73
C GLY A 39 6.84 19.09 -9.08
N ALA A 40 7.99 18.72 -9.65
CA ALA A 40 8.69 17.47 -9.35
C ALA A 40 9.07 17.29 -7.87
N ALA A 41 9.44 18.37 -7.17
CA ALA A 41 9.81 18.29 -5.74
C ALA A 41 8.63 17.90 -4.85
N ALA A 42 7.42 18.39 -5.15
CA ALA A 42 6.21 18.06 -4.42
C ALA A 42 5.81 16.60 -4.65
N ILE A 43 5.87 16.15 -5.91
CA ILE A 43 5.62 14.75 -6.28
C ILE A 43 6.60 13.81 -5.57
N ASN A 44 7.90 14.12 -5.59
CA ASN A 44 8.92 13.31 -4.92
C ASN A 44 8.67 13.21 -3.40
N THR A 45 8.18 14.29 -2.79
CA THR A 45 7.82 14.30 -1.36
C THR A 45 6.63 13.39 -1.09
N ALA A 46 5.57 13.47 -1.91
CA ALA A 46 4.37 12.62 -1.77
C ALA A 46 4.71 11.13 -1.98
N ILE A 47 5.52 10.83 -2.99
CA ILE A 47 6.01 9.47 -3.26
C ILE A 47 6.87 8.93 -2.10
N GLY A 48 7.76 9.75 -1.56
CA GLY A 48 8.58 9.37 -0.41
C GLY A 48 7.73 9.06 0.82
N ALA A 49 6.66 9.83 1.05
CA ALA A 49 5.71 9.57 2.13
C ALA A 49 4.96 8.24 1.92
N LEU A 50 4.49 7.95 0.70
CA LEU A 50 3.88 6.65 0.37
C LEU A 50 4.85 5.50 0.64
N CYS A 51 6.08 5.59 0.13
CA CYS A 51 7.08 4.53 0.28
C CYS A 51 7.46 4.26 1.75
N SER A 52 7.67 5.31 2.54
CA SER A 52 7.95 5.16 3.98
C SER A 52 6.78 4.48 4.69
N TYR A 53 5.56 4.97 4.45
CA TYR A 53 4.38 4.45 5.14
C TYR A 53 4.08 2.99 4.76
N THR A 54 4.24 2.63 3.49
CA THR A 54 4.11 1.24 3.02
C THR A 54 5.07 0.31 3.74
N LYS A 55 6.36 0.68 3.83
CA LYS A 55 7.38 -0.13 4.51
C LYS A 55 7.07 -0.28 6.01
N GLU A 56 6.63 0.80 6.64
CA GLU A 56 6.26 0.79 8.06
C GLU A 56 5.02 -0.06 8.32
N HIS A 57 4.00 0.03 7.44
CA HIS A 57 2.79 -0.79 7.50
C HIS A 57 3.15 -2.29 7.37
N PHE A 58 3.87 -2.67 6.32
CA PHE A 58 4.31 -4.07 6.14
C PHE A 58 5.16 -4.57 7.31
N ALA A 59 6.01 -3.74 7.89
CA ALA A 59 6.78 -4.12 9.08
C ALA A 59 5.90 -4.38 10.30
N ARG A 60 4.85 -3.56 10.52
CA ARG A 60 3.86 -3.78 11.59
C ARG A 60 3.11 -5.09 11.39
N GLU A 61 2.67 -5.36 10.18
CA GLU A 61 1.96 -6.59 9.83
C GLU A 61 2.83 -7.83 10.04
N GLN A 62 4.07 -7.82 9.53
CA GLN A 62 5.00 -8.94 9.70
C GLN A 62 5.31 -9.22 11.17
N GLU A 63 5.46 -8.18 11.99
CA GLU A 63 5.63 -8.35 13.45
C GLU A 63 4.36 -8.91 14.10
N SER A 64 3.18 -8.48 13.65
CA SER A 64 1.92 -9.04 14.16
C SER A 64 1.70 -10.49 13.72
N MET A 65 1.97 -10.83 12.46
CA MET A 65 1.98 -12.20 11.93
C MET A 65 2.94 -13.12 12.70
N ARG A 66 4.15 -12.62 13.02
CA ARG A 66 5.15 -13.36 13.81
C ARG A 66 4.64 -13.65 15.22
N ARG A 67 4.07 -12.66 15.89
CA ARG A 67 3.46 -12.83 17.24
C ARG A 67 2.25 -13.76 17.21
N ALA A 68 1.57 -13.85 16.06
CA ALA A 68 0.41 -14.68 15.85
C ALA A 68 0.72 -16.13 15.44
N ASP A 69 1.99 -16.47 15.22
CA ASP A 69 2.43 -17.73 14.61
C ASP A 69 1.71 -17.99 13.26
N TYR A 70 1.50 -16.93 12.46
CA TYR A 70 0.79 -17.04 11.19
C TYR A 70 1.55 -17.96 10.23
N PRO A 71 0.94 -19.08 9.78
CA PRO A 71 1.66 -20.15 9.06
C PRO A 71 2.19 -19.73 7.69
N ALA A 72 1.60 -18.71 7.06
CA ALA A 72 2.02 -18.22 5.76
C ALA A 72 2.89 -16.95 5.82
N LEU A 73 3.45 -16.60 6.99
CA LEU A 73 4.33 -15.43 7.18
C LEU A 73 5.41 -15.32 6.11
N SER A 74 6.11 -16.41 5.79
CA SER A 74 7.20 -16.36 4.80
C SER A 74 6.72 -15.99 3.40
N ALA A 75 5.55 -16.47 2.99
CA ALA A 75 4.98 -16.15 1.68
C ALA A 75 4.47 -14.71 1.64
N HIS A 76 3.85 -14.25 2.72
CA HIS A 76 3.36 -12.89 2.84
C HIS A 76 4.52 -11.87 2.87
N THR A 77 5.58 -12.12 3.63
CA THR A 77 6.80 -11.27 3.63
C THR A 77 7.43 -11.18 2.24
N TYR A 78 7.48 -12.29 1.49
CA TYR A 78 7.99 -12.25 0.11
C TYR A 78 7.15 -11.35 -0.80
N GLU A 79 5.82 -11.39 -0.65
CA GLU A 79 4.93 -10.48 -1.38
C GLU A 79 5.21 -9.02 -1.01
N HIS A 80 5.35 -8.71 0.28
CA HIS A 80 5.72 -7.36 0.73
C HIS A 80 7.03 -6.86 0.10
N GLU A 81 8.06 -7.70 0.07
CA GLU A 81 9.34 -7.37 -0.57
C GLU A 81 9.17 -7.11 -2.08
N HIS A 82 8.34 -7.91 -2.76
CA HIS A 82 8.03 -7.71 -4.17
C HIS A 82 7.28 -6.39 -4.42
N LEU A 83 6.28 -6.08 -3.61
CA LEU A 83 5.49 -4.86 -3.70
C LEU A 83 6.34 -3.61 -3.43
N VAL A 84 7.26 -3.67 -2.46
CA VAL A 84 8.24 -2.60 -2.21
C VAL A 84 9.17 -2.40 -3.40
N PHE A 85 9.67 -3.48 -4.00
CA PHE A 85 10.53 -3.38 -5.19
C PHE A 85 9.82 -2.75 -6.39
N GLN A 86 8.55 -3.12 -6.63
CA GLN A 86 7.73 -2.51 -7.67
C GLN A 86 7.51 -1.01 -7.40
N LEU A 87 7.21 -0.66 -6.14
CA LEU A 87 7.06 0.73 -5.74
C LEU A 87 8.34 1.52 -5.99
N GLU A 88 9.50 1.04 -5.53
CA GLU A 88 10.80 1.70 -5.76
C GLU A 88 11.13 1.87 -7.26
N SER A 89 10.81 0.87 -8.08
CA SER A 89 10.99 0.95 -9.54
C SER A 89 10.12 2.05 -10.16
N MET A 90 8.90 2.22 -9.66
CA MET A 90 7.99 3.30 -10.05
C MET A 90 8.53 4.68 -9.62
N ILE A 91 9.11 4.79 -8.41
CA ILE A 91 9.75 6.04 -7.94
C ILE A 91 10.87 6.45 -8.88
N ASN A 92 11.74 5.50 -9.24
CA ASN A 92 12.86 5.78 -10.15
C ASN A 92 12.37 6.29 -11.51
N ARG A 93 11.33 5.67 -12.07
CA ARG A 93 10.69 6.13 -13.32
C ARG A 93 10.13 7.55 -13.19
N LEU A 94 9.48 7.87 -12.08
CA LEU A 94 8.92 9.21 -11.82
C LEU A 94 10.03 10.27 -11.68
N MET A 95 11.18 9.91 -11.10
CA MET A 95 12.34 10.79 -11.03
C MET A 95 12.98 11.07 -12.40
N GLU A 96 12.92 10.11 -13.32
CA GLU A 96 13.46 10.26 -14.68
C GLU A 96 12.53 11.06 -15.61
N VAL A 97 11.22 10.77 -15.58
CA VAL A 97 10.22 11.35 -16.49
C VAL A 97 9.64 12.67 -15.94
N GLY A 98 9.62 12.84 -14.62
CA GLY A 98 9.06 14.01 -13.96
C GLY A 98 7.52 13.99 -13.89
N PRO A 99 6.88 15.16 -13.73
CA PRO A 99 5.43 15.27 -13.51
C PRO A 99 4.54 14.60 -14.56
N ASP A 100 5.03 14.47 -15.80
CA ASP A 100 4.29 13.86 -16.90
C ASP A 100 4.05 12.35 -16.71
N ALA A 101 4.81 11.70 -15.82
CA ALA A 101 4.58 10.31 -15.43
C ALA A 101 3.46 10.12 -14.37
N VAL A 102 2.87 11.21 -13.86
CA VAL A 102 1.69 11.15 -12.98
C VAL A 102 0.43 11.08 -13.86
N ASP A 103 0.22 9.90 -14.44
CA ASP A 103 -0.84 9.63 -15.43
C ASP A 103 -1.87 8.60 -14.91
N GLU A 104 -2.82 8.25 -15.78
CA GLU A 104 -3.85 7.24 -15.48
C GLU A 104 -3.25 5.84 -15.31
N ALA A 105 -2.16 5.52 -16.00
CA ALA A 105 -1.49 4.22 -15.86
C ALA A 105 -0.86 4.06 -14.47
N LEU A 106 -0.30 5.14 -13.92
CA LEU A 106 0.16 5.18 -12.53
C LEU A 106 -1.00 4.96 -11.54
N ALA A 107 -2.15 5.59 -11.78
CA ALA A 107 -3.33 5.44 -10.93
C ALA A 107 -3.83 3.99 -10.93
N SER A 108 -4.03 3.40 -12.12
CA SER A 108 -4.44 2.00 -12.26
C SER A 108 -3.44 1.04 -11.63
N PHE A 109 -2.14 1.29 -11.79
CA PHE A 109 -1.11 0.47 -11.16
C PHE A 109 -1.22 0.50 -9.63
N LEU A 110 -1.26 1.68 -9.01
CA LEU A 110 -1.32 1.81 -7.55
C LEU A 110 -2.62 1.21 -6.97
N GLU A 111 -3.74 1.41 -7.67
CA GLU A 111 -5.02 0.83 -7.30
C GLU A 111 -4.99 -0.69 -7.35
N GLU A 112 -4.58 -1.29 -8.48
CA GLU A 112 -4.47 -2.74 -8.63
C GLU A 112 -3.46 -3.34 -7.65
N TRP A 113 -2.33 -2.66 -7.44
CA TRP A 113 -1.25 -3.08 -6.54
C TRP A 113 -1.75 -3.29 -5.11
N LEU A 114 -2.43 -2.30 -4.51
CA LEU A 114 -2.89 -2.41 -3.13
C LEU A 114 -4.17 -3.25 -3.01
N THR A 115 -5.13 -3.07 -3.93
CA THR A 115 -6.38 -3.85 -3.87
C THR A 115 -6.12 -5.34 -4.03
N SER A 116 -5.23 -5.74 -4.95
CA SER A 116 -4.85 -7.15 -5.12
C SER A 116 -4.17 -7.72 -3.90
N HIS A 117 -3.29 -6.95 -3.25
CA HIS A 117 -2.61 -7.38 -2.04
C HIS A 117 -3.62 -7.59 -0.90
N ILE A 118 -4.46 -6.60 -0.63
CA ILE A 118 -5.50 -6.67 0.42
C ILE A 118 -6.39 -7.89 0.23
N LEU A 119 -6.93 -8.06 -0.98
CA LEU A 119 -7.92 -9.10 -1.27
C LEU A 119 -7.34 -10.52 -1.23
N LYS A 120 -6.04 -10.69 -1.52
CA LYS A 120 -5.40 -12.00 -1.61
C LYS A 120 -4.63 -12.38 -0.35
N PHE A 121 -3.95 -11.43 0.29
CA PHE A 121 -3.02 -11.72 1.38
C PHE A 121 -3.59 -11.22 2.73
N ASP A 122 -3.97 -9.95 2.82
CA ASP A 122 -4.40 -9.36 4.11
C ASP A 122 -5.73 -9.94 4.58
N MET A 123 -6.64 -10.25 3.67
CA MET A 123 -7.90 -10.94 3.98
C MET A 123 -7.66 -12.32 4.63
N GLU A 124 -6.69 -13.09 4.14
CA GLU A 124 -6.34 -14.41 4.70
C GLU A 124 -5.69 -14.26 6.09
N TYR A 125 -4.78 -13.31 6.22
CA TYR A 125 -4.13 -13.01 7.49
C TYR A 125 -5.13 -12.52 8.55
N ALA A 126 -6.00 -11.56 8.18
CA ALA A 126 -7.01 -11.04 9.08
C ALA A 126 -8.02 -12.11 9.51
N ALA A 127 -8.40 -13.02 8.60
CA ALA A 127 -9.23 -14.17 8.94
C ALA A 127 -8.55 -15.10 9.97
N TYR A 128 -7.24 -15.30 9.85
CA TYR A 128 -6.45 -16.04 10.83
C TYR A 128 -6.45 -15.35 12.21
N LEU A 129 -6.17 -14.05 12.28
CA LEU A 129 -6.18 -13.27 13.53
C LEU A 129 -7.52 -13.35 14.26
N ARG A 130 -8.63 -13.18 13.52
CA ARG A 130 -9.98 -13.27 14.11
C ARG A 130 -10.25 -14.65 14.70
N LYS A 131 -9.76 -15.71 14.05
CA LYS A 131 -9.93 -17.09 14.51
C LYS A 131 -9.04 -17.40 15.73
N SER A 132 -7.85 -16.83 15.81
CA SER A 132 -6.92 -17.04 16.94
C SER A 132 -7.28 -16.23 18.18
N GLY A 133 -8.20 -15.26 18.07
CA GLY A 133 -8.58 -14.37 19.17
C GLY A 133 -7.51 -13.33 19.52
N GLN A 134 -6.48 -13.19 18.68
CA GLN A 134 -5.43 -12.20 18.84
C GLN A 134 -5.87 -10.87 18.23
N LYS A 135 -5.47 -9.78 18.87
CA LYS A 135 -5.65 -8.44 18.31
C LYS A 135 -4.40 -8.14 17.47
N GLY A 136 -4.61 -7.77 16.21
CA GLY A 136 -3.55 -7.35 15.28
C GLY A 136 -2.68 -6.24 15.84
#